data_AF-A0A834T0S3-F1
#
_entry.id   AF-A0A834T0S3-F1
#
_cell.length_a   1.000
_cell.length_b   1.000
_cell.length_c   1.000
_cell.angle_alpha   90.00
_cell.angle_beta   90.00
_cell.angle_gamma   90.00
#
_symmetry.space_group_name_H-M   'P 1'
#
loop_
_entity.id
_entity.type
_entity.pdbx_description
1 polymer ?
#
loop_
_entity_poly.entity_id
_entity_poly.type
_entity_poly.pdbx_seq_one_letter_code
_entity_poly.pdbx_strand_id
1 'polypeptide(L)'
;MQSSGSESASPMTLRVQSLSSTDTRGKHRIQVELKRLEQEARFLEEELEQLERMEKASASCKEMLSNVEKRPDPLLPVTMGPLNPLWDRWFEGPQDSKGCRCWIL
;
A
#
# COMPACT_ATOMS: atom_id res chain seq x y z
N MET A 1 47.16 -33.54 -49.81
CA MET A 1 47.49 -32.53 -48.78
C MET A 1 46.38 -31.50 -48.75
N GLN A 2 45.85 -31.22 -47.55
CA GLN A 2 45.02 -30.07 -47.12
C GLN A 2 43.68 -29.86 -47.85
N SER A 3 42.53 -30.21 -47.25
CA SER A 3 41.86 -29.64 -46.05
C SER A 3 41.13 -28.32 -46.36
N SER A 4 39.82 -28.42 -46.52
CA SER A 4 38.87 -27.32 -46.37
C SER A 4 37.52 -27.89 -45.93
N GLY A 5 37.47 -28.39 -44.69
CA GLY A 5 36.21 -28.67 -44.02
C GLY A 5 35.56 -27.36 -43.60
N SER A 6 34.67 -26.83 -44.43
CA SER A 6 33.76 -25.75 -44.03
C SER A 6 32.83 -26.30 -42.96
N GLU A 7 33.08 -25.94 -41.71
CA GLU A 7 32.14 -26.13 -40.59
C GLU A 7 30.92 -25.22 -40.82
N SER A 8 29.97 -25.70 -41.61
CA SER A 8 28.63 -25.15 -41.67
C SER A 8 27.91 -25.57 -40.39
N ALA A 9 27.93 -24.70 -39.38
CA ALA A 9 27.10 -24.85 -38.21
C ALA A 9 25.62 -24.88 -38.66
N SER A 10 25.02 -26.06 -38.63
CA SER A 10 23.64 -26.28 -39.06
C SER A 10 22.67 -25.31 -38.33
N PRO A 11 21.70 -24.70 -39.04
CA PRO A 11 20.78 -23.71 -38.47
C PRO A 11 19.90 -24.24 -37.31
N MET A 12 19.91 -25.54 -37.08
CA MET A 12 19.14 -26.22 -36.04
C MET A 12 19.70 -26.01 -34.62
N THR A 13 21.03 -25.93 -34.44
CA THR A 13 21.63 -25.77 -33.10
C THR A 13 21.40 -24.37 -32.52
N LEU A 14 21.47 -23.34 -33.37
CA LEU A 14 21.12 -21.96 -33.00
C LEU A 14 19.65 -21.81 -32.60
N ARG A 15 18.74 -22.55 -33.24
CA ARG A 15 17.30 -22.47 -32.98
C ARG A 15 16.92 -23.08 -31.63
N VAL A 16 17.55 -24.20 -31.25
CA VAL A 16 17.34 -24.86 -29.95
C VAL A 16 17.92 -24.02 -28.81
N GLN A 17 19.09 -23.41 -28.99
CA GLN A 17 19.66 -22.49 -28.01
C GLN A 17 18.80 -21.23 -27.82
N SER A 18 18.28 -20.65 -28.91
CA SER A 18 17.37 -19.49 -28.86
C SER A 18 16.03 -19.78 -28.17
N LEU A 19 15.46 -20.96 -28.39
CA LEU A 19 14.25 -21.42 -27.69
C LEU A 19 14.50 -21.65 -26.19
N SER A 20 15.68 -22.17 -25.82
CA SER A 20 16.04 -22.35 -24.41
C SER A 20 16.28 -21.03 -23.67
N SER A 21 16.87 -20.02 -24.33
CA SER A 21 17.16 -18.71 -23.69
C SER A 21 15.92 -17.83 -23.54
N THR A 22 14.94 -17.97 -24.44
CA THR A 22 13.64 -17.31 -24.31
C THR A 22 12.78 -17.93 -23.21
N ASP A 23 12.85 -19.25 -23.03
CA ASP A 23 12.17 -19.99 -21.97
C ASP A 23 12.71 -19.62 -20.57
N THR A 24 14.03 -19.45 -20.42
CA THR A 24 14.61 -19.04 -19.13
C THR A 24 14.18 -17.61 -18.75
N ARG A 25 14.17 -16.65 -19.68
CA ARG A 25 13.78 -15.26 -19.35
C ARG A 25 12.32 -15.16 -18.89
N GLY A 26 11.41 -15.91 -19.54
CA GLY A 26 10.00 -15.98 -19.12
C GLY A 26 9.85 -16.60 -17.73
N LYS A 27 10.55 -17.71 -17.47
CA LYS A 27 10.60 -18.37 -16.16
C LYS A 27 11.14 -17.47 -15.05
N HIS A 28 12.23 -16.74 -15.30
CA HIS A 28 12.79 -15.81 -14.32
C HIS A 28 11.79 -14.69 -13.99
N ARG A 29 11.10 -14.13 -15.01
CA ARG A 29 10.07 -13.12 -14.78
C ARG A 29 8.94 -13.65 -13.88
N ILE A 30 8.45 -14.85 -14.16
CA ILE A 30 7.41 -15.49 -13.34
C ILE A 30 7.91 -15.74 -11.91
N GLN A 31 9.14 -16.22 -11.74
CA GLN A 31 9.72 -16.46 -10.42
C GLN A 31 9.93 -15.17 -9.61
N VAL A 32 10.31 -14.06 -10.25
CA VAL A 32 10.45 -12.77 -9.57
C VAL A 32 9.10 -12.26 -9.09
N GLU A 33 8.07 -12.31 -9.93
CA GLU A 33 6.71 -11.92 -9.53
C GLU A 33 6.17 -12.84 -8.43
N LEU A 34 6.42 -14.15 -8.51
CA LEU A 34 6.04 -15.10 -7.46
C LEU A 34 6.70 -14.74 -6.13
N LYS A 35 8.02 -14.49 -6.12
CA LYS A 35 8.74 -14.08 -4.91
C LYS A 35 8.25 -12.75 -4.35
N ARG A 36 7.87 -11.81 -5.21
CA ARG A 36 7.27 -10.53 -4.80
C ARG A 36 5.95 -10.76 -4.09
N LEU A 37 5.07 -11.58 -4.67
CA LEU A 37 3.78 -11.92 -4.07
C LEU A 37 3.93 -12.72 -2.77
N GLU A 38 4.86 -13.66 -2.71
CA GLU A 38 5.18 -14.40 -1.48
C GLU A 38 5.67 -13.46 -0.36
N GLN A 39 6.44 -12.43 -0.71
CA GLN A 39 6.88 -11.43 0.25
C GLN A 39 5.73 -10.53 0.71
N GLU A 40 4.87 -10.10 -0.21
CA GLU A 40 3.68 -9.30 0.10
C GLU A 40 2.72 -10.09 1.01
N ALA A 41 2.52 -11.39 0.75
CA ALA A 41 1.73 -12.27 1.60
C ALA A 41 2.30 -12.37 3.02
N ARG A 42 3.62 -12.55 3.17
CA ARG A 42 4.27 -12.59 4.49
C ARG A 42 4.09 -11.28 5.26
N PHE A 43 4.24 -10.13 4.60
CA PHE A 43 4.03 -8.84 5.26
C PHE A 43 2.59 -8.68 5.74
N LEU A 44 1.61 -9.07 4.93
CA LEU A 44 0.20 -9.00 5.33
C LEU A 44 -0.12 -9.95 6.49
N GLU A 45 0.48 -11.15 6.51
CA GLU A 45 0.35 -12.08 7.64
C GLU A 45 0.92 -11.49 8.93
N GLU A 46 2.11 -10.89 8.87
CA GLU A 46 2.73 -10.19 10.01
C GLU A 46 1.90 -9.00 10.49
N GLU A 47 1.37 -8.18 9.59
CA GLU A 47 0.51 -7.04 9.91
C GLU A 47 -0.80 -7.48 10.58
N LEU A 48 -1.42 -8.57 10.10
CA LEU A 48 -2.60 -9.14 10.72
C LEU A 48 -2.31 -9.64 12.15
N GLU A 49 -1.17 -10.29 12.34
CA GLU A 49 -0.72 -10.76 13.65
C GLU A 49 -0.47 -9.61 14.64
N GLN A 50 -0.03 -8.45 14.15
CA GLN A 50 0.10 -7.24 14.94
C GLN A 50 -1.28 -6.65 15.27
N LEU A 51 -2.17 -6.53 14.29
CA LEU A 51 -3.53 -6.00 14.47
C LEU A 51 -4.34 -6.80 15.50
N GLU A 52 -4.19 -8.12 15.53
CA GLU A 52 -4.86 -8.97 16.53
C GLU A 52 -4.36 -8.70 17.96
N ARG A 53 -3.09 -8.30 18.10
CA ARG A 53 -2.50 -7.93 19.39
C ARG A 53 -2.74 -6.49 19.80
N MET A 54 -3.19 -5.64 18.87
CA MET A 54 -3.45 -4.24 19.18
C MET A 54 -4.66 -4.09 20.11
N GLU A 55 -4.55 -3.16 21.04
CA GLU A 55 -5.68 -2.79 21.88
C GLU A 55 -6.75 -2.04 21.07
N LYS A 56 -7.96 -1.96 21.64
CA LYS A 56 -9.05 -1.20 21.04
C LYS A 56 -8.61 0.25 20.84
N ALA A 57 -8.85 0.80 19.65
CA ALA A 57 -8.59 2.21 19.36
C ALA A 57 -9.22 3.16 20.39
N SER A 58 -10.38 2.80 20.95
CA SER A 58 -11.03 3.58 22.00
C SER A 58 -10.24 3.66 23.31
N ALA A 59 -9.43 2.65 23.65
CA ALA A 59 -8.55 2.68 24.81
C ALA A 59 -7.37 3.63 24.56
N SER A 60 -6.65 3.44 23.45
CA SER A 60 -5.53 4.30 23.06
C SER A 60 -5.93 5.77 22.89
N CYS A 61 -7.10 6.05 22.30
CA CYS A 61 -7.61 7.42 22.16
C CYS A 61 -7.90 8.06 23.53
N LYS A 62 -8.47 7.31 24.49
CA LYS A 62 -8.72 7.82 25.85
C LYS A 62 -7.42 8.12 26.59
N GLU A 63 -6.43 7.24 26.45
CA GLU A 63 -5.11 7.45 27.04
C GLU A 63 -4.44 8.70 26.47
N MET A 64 -4.46 8.85 25.14
CA MET A 64 -3.93 10.03 24.46
C MET A 64 -4.61 11.32 24.94
N LEU A 65 -5.95 11.35 24.99
CA LEU A 65 -6.70 12.49 25.51
C LEU A 65 -6.29 12.83 26.95
N SER A 66 -6.22 11.82 27.83
CA SER A 66 -5.79 12.01 29.21
C SER A 66 -4.38 12.60 29.31
N ASN A 67 -3.46 12.20 28.43
CA ASN A 67 -2.10 12.73 28.40
C ASN A 67 -2.05 14.18 27.91
N VAL A 68 -2.82 14.52 26.87
CA VAL A 68 -2.90 15.90 26.34
C VAL A 68 -3.54 16.85 27.35
N GLU A 69 -4.57 16.41 28.09
CA GLU A 69 -5.26 17.23 29.09
C GLU A 69 -4.39 17.53 30.32
N LYS A 70 -3.50 16.61 30.72
CA LYS A 70 -2.67 16.76 31.93
C LYS A 70 -1.62 17.87 31.82
N ARG A 71 -1.13 18.16 30.61
CA ARG A 71 -0.07 19.15 30.39
C ARG A 71 -0.45 20.08 29.24
N PRO A 72 -0.86 21.32 29.52
CA PRO A 72 -1.21 22.27 28.47
C PRO A 72 0.04 22.63 27.66
N ASP A 73 -0.11 22.69 26.34
CA ASP A 73 0.93 23.14 25.42
C ASP A 73 1.11 24.67 25.56
N PRO A 74 2.33 25.17 25.83
CA PRO A 74 2.60 26.61 25.94
C PRO A 74 2.29 27.42 24.67
N LEU A 75 2.28 26.79 23.50
CA LEU A 75 1.97 27.42 22.23
C LEU A 75 0.48 27.45 21.92
N LEU A 76 -0.33 26.69 22.66
CA LEU A 76 -1.76 26.65 22.48
C LEU A 76 -2.45 27.51 23.56
N PRO A 77 -3.46 28.32 23.18
CA PRO A 77 -4.29 29.00 24.16
C PRO A 77 -4.91 27.95 25.08
N VAL A 78 -4.86 28.17 26.41
CA VAL A 78 -5.61 27.32 27.34
C VAL A 78 -7.09 27.56 27.05
N THR A 79 -7.72 26.67 26.29
CA THR A 79 -9.14 26.77 25.93
C THR A 79 -10.00 26.42 27.13
N MET A 80 -10.08 27.35 28.09
CA MET A 80 -11.13 27.38 29.11
C MET A 80 -12.34 28.11 28.52
N GLY A 81 -13.05 27.48 27.60
CA GLY A 81 -14.16 28.12 26.92
C GLY A 81 -15.16 27.13 26.32
N PRO A 82 -16.43 27.53 26.16
CA PRO A 82 -17.44 26.67 25.55
C PRO A 82 -17.02 26.28 24.13
N LEU A 83 -17.49 25.11 23.68
CA LEU A 83 -17.24 24.56 22.36
C LEU A 83 -17.38 25.66 21.31
N ASN A 84 -16.32 25.92 20.53
CA ASN A 84 -16.36 26.98 19.52
C ASN A 84 -17.34 26.58 18.42
N PRO A 85 -18.49 27.27 18.25
CA PRO A 85 -19.53 26.88 17.28
C PRO A 85 -19.04 26.91 15.82
N LEU A 86 -17.90 27.55 15.55
CA LEU A 86 -17.27 27.56 14.23
C LEU A 86 -16.63 26.22 13.85
N TRP A 87 -16.47 25.30 14.81
CA TRP A 87 -15.93 23.96 14.56
C TRP A 87 -16.97 23.05 13.93
N ASP A 88 -18.26 23.25 14.23
CA ASP A 88 -19.36 22.50 13.65
C ASP A 88 -19.39 22.63 12.12
N ARG A 89 -18.90 23.74 11.57
CA ARG A 89 -18.71 23.94 10.12
C ARG A 89 -17.80 22.90 9.47
N TRP A 90 -16.80 22.39 10.20
CA TRP A 90 -15.82 21.43 9.67
C TRP A 90 -16.20 19.98 9.98
N PHE A 91 -16.86 19.73 11.11
CA PHE A 91 -17.14 18.38 11.60
C PHE A 91 -18.59 17.92 11.39
N GLU A 92 -19.58 18.83 11.31
CA GLU A 92 -20.99 18.46 11.12
C GLU A 92 -21.46 18.50 9.65
N GLY A 93 -20.55 18.82 8.71
CA GLY A 93 -20.88 18.93 7.29
C GLY A 93 -21.75 20.16 6.95
N PRO A 94 -22.15 20.33 5.69
CA PRO A 94 -22.90 21.52 5.27
C PRO A 94 -24.27 21.63 5.98
N GLN A 95 -24.39 22.58 6.92
CA GLN A 95 -25.63 22.86 7.66
C GLN A 95 -26.76 23.38 6.76
N ASP A 96 -26.42 23.92 5.59
CA ASP A 96 -27.37 24.44 4.61
C ASP A 96 -27.69 23.44 3.51
N SER A 97 -28.01 22.20 3.85
CA SER A 97 -28.78 21.35 2.93
C SER A 97 -30.27 21.58 3.14
N LYS A 98 -30.75 22.79 2.76
CA LYS A 98 -32.06 22.83 2.09
C LYS A 98 -31.85 22.04 0.81
N GLY A 99 -32.06 20.71 0.91
CA GLY A 99 -31.75 19.76 -0.15
C GLY A 99 -32.19 20.30 -1.49
N CYS A 100 -31.24 20.39 -2.44
CA CYS A 100 -31.57 20.78 -3.80
C CYS A 100 -32.67 19.84 -4.31
N ARG A 101 -33.86 20.39 -4.62
CA ARG A 101 -34.93 19.68 -5.33
C ARG A 101 -34.64 19.59 -6.83
N CYS A 102 -33.39 19.35 -7.20
CA CYS A 102 -33.05 19.11 -8.60
C CYS A 102 -33.45 17.67 -8.93
N TRP A 103 -34.53 17.54 -9.72
CA TRP A 103 -34.85 16.29 -10.39
C TRP A 103 -33.82 16.11 -11.50
N ILE A 104 -33.01 15.07 -11.40
CA ILE A 104 -32.11 14.66 -12.47
C ILE A 104 -33.02 14.15 -13.60
N LEU A 105 -33.03 14.89 -14.72
CA LEU A 105 -33.55 14.45 -16.01
C LEU A 105 -32.44 13.76 -16.80
#